data_AF-A0A524CJU1-F1
#
_entry.id   AF-A0A524CJU1-F1
#
_cell.length_a   1.000
_cell.length_b   1.000
_cell.length_c   1.000
_cell.angle_alpha   90.00
_cell.angle_beta   90.00
_cell.angle_gamma   90.00
#
_symmetry.space_group_name_H-M   'P 1'
#
loop_
_entity.id
_entity.type
_entity.pdbx_description
1 polymer ?
#
loop_
_entity_poly.entity_id
_entity_poly.type
_entity_poly.pdbx_seq_one_letter_code
_entity_poly.pdbx_strand_id
1 'polypeptide(L)'
;MVKFRKSNNQQVNYKRRYDEVFAYRTVIISAALGGICLFFSFLFNSEIITFFMNQNFLFDVFDIIIKVTLILLSFLFFLISLANYKELTGKPMSLKELLLLIIFTFLQTILNLVVFGYTVIGLLLIVIYLFLTQNS
;
A
#
# COMPACT_ATOMS: atom_id res chain seq x y z
N MET A 1 29.24 8.44 -47.07
CA MET A 1 28.80 7.56 -45.95
C MET A 1 28.00 8.39 -44.96
N VAL A 2 26.66 8.28 -44.95
CA VAL A 2 25.79 9.07 -44.06
C VAL A 2 24.93 8.16 -43.18
N LYS A 3 25.18 8.29 -41.87
CA LYS A 3 24.30 8.14 -40.70
C LYS A 3 23.14 7.13 -40.75
N PHE A 4 23.37 5.97 -40.14
CA PHE A 4 22.32 5.17 -39.49
C PHE A 4 22.67 4.96 -38.00
N ARG A 5 22.40 5.96 -37.15
CA ARG A 5 22.54 5.82 -35.68
C ARG A 5 21.46 6.56 -34.87
N LYS A 6 20.42 7.10 -35.54
CA LYS A 6 19.40 7.96 -34.91
C LYS A 6 18.11 7.20 -34.48
N SER A 7 17.87 6.01 -35.01
CA SER A 7 16.65 5.20 -34.75
C SER A 7 16.61 4.62 -33.32
N ASN A 8 17.72 4.04 -32.84
CA ASN A 8 17.76 3.42 -31.50
C ASN A 8 17.49 4.41 -30.36
N ASN A 9 17.99 5.65 -30.44
CA ASN A 9 17.78 6.63 -29.37
C ASN A 9 16.34 7.13 -29.27
N GLN A 10 15.57 7.10 -30.36
CA GLN A 10 14.16 7.49 -30.34
C GLN A 10 13.28 6.40 -29.73
N GLN A 11 13.56 5.13 -30.05
CA GLN A 11 12.83 3.99 -29.45
C GLN A 11 13.13 3.83 -27.96
N VAL A 12 14.39 4.00 -27.54
CA VAL A 12 14.77 3.95 -26.11
C VAL A 12 14.14 5.09 -25.31
N ASN A 13 14.08 6.30 -25.87
CA ASN A 13 13.39 7.44 -25.23
C ASN A 13 11.87 7.26 -25.20
N TYR A 14 11.26 6.68 -26.24
CA TYR A 14 9.82 6.40 -26.24
C TYR A 14 9.45 5.35 -25.19
N LYS A 15 10.25 4.27 -25.08
CA LYS A 15 10.05 3.23 -24.06
C LYS A 15 10.19 3.80 -22.64
N ARG A 16 11.25 4.57 -22.35
CA ARG A 16 11.40 5.25 -21.04
C ARG A 16 10.22 6.17 -20.72
N ARG A 17 9.79 6.98 -21.68
CA ARG A 17 8.67 7.92 -21.49
C ARG A 17 7.35 7.18 -21.25
N TYR A 18 7.16 6.02 -21.88
CA TYR A 18 5.98 5.17 -21.65
C TYR A 18 6.00 4.54 -20.26
N ASP A 19 7.16 4.01 -19.84
CA ASP A 19 7.36 3.42 -18.50
C ASP A 19 7.16 4.48 -17.39
N GLU A 20 7.65 5.71 -17.59
CA GLU A 20 7.43 6.84 -16.68
C GLU A 20 5.94 7.22 -16.55
N VAL A 21 5.22 7.30 -17.67
CA VAL A 21 3.79 7.62 -17.67
C VAL A 21 2.98 6.52 -16.99
N PHE A 22 3.35 5.25 -17.24
CA PHE A 22 2.72 4.10 -16.59
C PHE A 22 2.97 4.11 -15.07
N ALA A 23 4.21 4.28 -14.64
CA ALA A 23 4.56 4.35 -13.23
C ALA A 23 3.85 5.51 -12.51
N TYR A 24 3.78 6.71 -13.13
CA TYR A 24 3.06 7.84 -12.55
C TYR A 24 1.57 7.57 -12.36
N ARG A 25 0.93 6.93 -13.35
CA ARG A 25 -0.47 6.52 -13.25
C ARG A 25 -0.67 5.52 -12.11
N THR A 26 0.24 4.56 -11.95
CA THR A 26 0.19 3.58 -10.87
C THR A 26 0.36 4.22 -9.50
N VAL A 27 1.24 5.22 -9.36
CA VAL A 27 1.39 6.02 -8.11
C VAL A 27 0.07 6.65 -7.71
N ILE A 28 -0.62 7.32 -8.64
CA ILE A 28 -1.88 8.01 -8.36
C ILE A 28 -2.99 7.00 -7.99
N ILE A 29 -3.14 5.93 -8.79
CA ILE A 29 -4.20 4.94 -8.55
C ILE A 29 -4.00 4.25 -7.19
N SER A 30 -2.77 3.82 -6.89
CA SER A 30 -2.47 3.19 -5.61
C SER A 30 -2.63 4.15 -4.43
N ALA A 31 -2.21 5.42 -4.56
CA ALA A 31 -2.47 6.42 -3.53
C ALA A 31 -3.98 6.63 -3.28
N ALA A 32 -4.78 6.71 -4.35
CA ALA A 32 -6.22 6.88 -4.25
C ALA A 32 -6.90 5.67 -3.58
N LEU A 33 -6.55 4.45 -4.00
CA LEU A 33 -7.06 3.22 -3.38
C LEU A 33 -6.64 3.12 -1.91
N GLY A 34 -5.39 3.43 -1.59
CA GLY A 34 -4.88 3.47 -0.21
C GLY A 34 -5.64 4.46 0.67
N GLY A 35 -5.95 5.65 0.11
CA GLY A 35 -6.76 6.68 0.77
C GLY A 35 -8.21 6.26 0.99
N ILE A 36 -8.84 5.60 0.02
CA ILE A 36 -10.20 5.07 0.15
C ILE A 36 -10.25 3.98 1.24
N CYS A 37 -9.32 3.03 1.21
CA CYS A 37 -9.22 1.98 2.23
C CYS A 37 -8.98 2.56 3.62
N LEU A 38 -8.12 3.58 3.72
CA LEU A 38 -7.86 4.29 4.96
C LEU A 38 -9.12 4.97 5.51
N PHE A 39 -9.85 5.68 4.65
CA PHE A 39 -11.06 6.38 5.04
C PHE A 39 -12.09 5.40 5.62
N PHE A 40 -12.32 4.28 4.94
CA PHE A 40 -13.21 3.23 5.45
C PHE A 40 -12.69 2.57 6.72
N SER A 41 -11.39 2.28 6.79
CA SER A 41 -10.73 1.75 8.00
C SER A 41 -11.01 2.62 9.22
N PHE A 42 -10.87 3.95 9.09
CA PHE A 42 -11.20 4.88 10.16
C PHE A 42 -12.69 4.81 10.56
N LEU A 43 -13.61 4.79 9.59
CA LEU A 43 -15.04 4.74 9.88
C LEU A 43 -15.45 3.46 10.62
N PHE A 44 -14.88 2.31 10.25
CA PHE A 44 -15.16 1.05 10.93
C PHE A 44 -14.50 0.99 12.31
N ASN A 45 -13.24 1.37 12.42
CA ASN A 45 -12.51 1.21 13.68
C ASN A 45 -12.88 2.26 14.74
N SER A 46 -13.46 3.40 14.35
CA SER A 46 -14.07 4.37 15.26
C SER A 46 -15.52 4.05 15.61
N GLU A 47 -16.05 2.92 15.13
CA GLU A 47 -17.45 2.49 15.34
C GLU A 47 -18.50 3.50 14.83
N ILE A 48 -18.11 4.44 13.96
CA ILE A 48 -19.04 5.36 13.29
C ILE A 48 -20.00 4.59 12.37
N ILE A 49 -19.50 3.52 11.74
CA ILE A 49 -20.29 2.59 10.94
C ILE A 49 -20.16 1.20 11.54
N THR A 50 -21.27 0.63 11.98
CA THR A 50 -21.36 -0.75 12.46
C THR A 50 -22.29 -1.54 11.53
N PHE A 51 -21.76 -2.58 10.86
CA PHE A 51 -22.59 -3.43 9.99
C PHE A 51 -23.51 -4.38 10.76
N PHE A 52 -23.08 -4.82 11.94
CA PHE A 52 -23.76 -5.85 12.71
C PHE A 52 -24.01 -5.35 14.13
N MET A 53 -25.27 -5.01 14.43
CA MET A 53 -25.72 -4.70 15.80
C MET A 53 -26.09 -5.95 16.62
N ASN A 54 -25.93 -7.15 16.04
CA ASN A 54 -26.36 -8.40 16.65
C ASN A 54 -25.16 -9.08 17.35
N GLN A 55 -25.32 -9.47 18.63
CA GLN A 55 -24.28 -10.04 19.50
C GLN A 55 -23.93 -11.51 19.17
N ASN A 56 -23.87 -11.86 17.90
CA ASN A 56 -23.42 -13.18 17.48
C ASN A 56 -21.91 -13.16 17.24
N PHE A 57 -21.19 -14.03 17.93
CA PHE A 57 -19.75 -14.22 17.80
C PHE A 57 -19.24 -14.25 16.36
N LEU A 58 -19.98 -14.90 15.43
CA LEU A 58 -19.60 -14.95 14.01
C LEU A 58 -19.53 -13.57 13.36
N PHE A 59 -20.47 -12.66 13.66
CA PHE A 59 -20.48 -11.32 13.09
C PHE A 59 -19.35 -10.45 13.64
N ASP A 60 -19.00 -10.61 14.92
CA ASP A 60 -17.84 -9.94 15.52
C ASP A 60 -16.53 -10.36 14.83
N VAL A 61 -16.40 -11.65 14.52
CA VAL A 61 -15.24 -12.15 13.77
C VAL A 61 -15.19 -11.54 12.36
N PHE A 62 -16.32 -11.47 11.65
CA PHE A 62 -16.35 -10.83 10.33
C PHE A 62 -16.02 -9.34 10.38
N ASP A 63 -16.50 -8.61 11.39
CA ASP A 63 -16.18 -7.21 11.60
C ASP A 63 -14.67 -7.00 11.80
N ILE A 64 -14.05 -7.81 12.65
CA ILE A 64 -12.59 -7.79 12.85
C ILE A 64 -11.84 -8.07 11.54
N ILE A 65 -12.26 -9.09 10.78
CA ILE A 65 -11.63 -9.44 9.49
C ILE A 65 -11.70 -8.27 8.51
N ILE A 66 -12.86 -7.62 8.38
CA ILE A 66 -13.04 -6.48 7.47
C ILE A 66 -12.13 -5.33 7.89
N LYS A 67 -12.11 -4.98 9.17
CA LYS A 67 -11.24 -3.93 9.72
C LYS A 67 -9.78 -4.20 9.42
N VAL A 68 -9.28 -5.37 9.81
CA VAL A 68 -7.88 -5.78 9.58
C VAL A 68 -7.54 -5.77 8.09
N THR A 69 -8.43 -6.27 7.23
CA THR A 69 -8.22 -6.32 5.79
C THR A 69 -8.11 -4.93 5.19
N LEU A 70 -9.01 -4.00 5.54
CA LEU A 70 -8.95 -2.61 5.06
C LEU A 70 -7.65 -1.90 5.48
N ILE A 71 -7.21 -2.12 6.72
CA ILE A 71 -5.98 -1.55 7.25
C ILE A 71 -4.75 -2.07 6.49
N LEU A 72 -4.66 -3.40 6.29
CA LEU A 72 -3.55 -4.01 5.55
C LEU A 72 -3.56 -3.61 4.08
N LEU A 73 -4.74 -3.51 3.46
CA LEU A 73 -4.87 -3.08 2.07
C LEU A 73 -4.47 -1.62 1.89
N SER A 74 -4.85 -0.76 2.84
CA SER A 74 -4.40 0.63 2.88
C SER A 74 -2.87 0.72 2.96
N PHE A 75 -2.25 -0.03 3.88
CA PHE A 75 -0.80 -0.10 4.01
C PHE A 75 -0.12 -0.56 2.71
N LEU A 76 -0.62 -1.65 2.10
CA LEU A 76 -0.08 -2.20 0.86
C LEU A 76 -0.15 -1.20 -0.29
N PHE A 77 -1.30 -0.53 -0.47
CA PHE A 77 -1.47 0.46 -1.54
C PHE A 77 -0.57 1.69 -1.35
N PHE A 78 -0.43 2.19 -0.12
CA PHE A 78 0.51 3.28 0.13
C PHE A 78 1.97 2.85 -0.05
N LEU A 79 2.32 1.62 0.33
CA LEU A 79 3.64 1.06 0.08
C LEU A 79 3.95 1.00 -1.42
N ILE A 80 3.02 0.46 -2.22
CA ILE A 80 3.14 0.39 -3.69
C ILE A 80 3.28 1.80 -4.28
N SER A 81 2.46 2.75 -3.84
CA SER A 81 2.50 4.13 -4.31
C SER A 81 3.86 4.78 -4.03
N LEU A 82 4.36 4.65 -2.80
CA LEU A 82 5.67 5.17 -2.39
C LEU A 82 6.82 4.50 -3.14
N ALA A 83 6.79 3.18 -3.30
CA ALA A 83 7.80 2.43 -4.03
C ALA A 83 7.88 2.89 -5.50
N ASN A 84 6.74 3.01 -6.17
CA ASN A 84 6.68 3.47 -7.57
C ASN A 84 7.12 4.95 -7.69
N TYR A 85 6.74 5.80 -6.73
CA TYR A 85 7.19 7.19 -6.71
C TYR A 85 8.71 7.28 -6.55
N LYS A 86 9.28 6.42 -5.70
CA LYS A 86 10.71 6.34 -5.45
C LYS A 86 11.49 5.89 -6.68
N GLU A 87 10.98 4.89 -7.39
CA GLU A 87 11.51 4.44 -8.67
C GLU A 87 11.52 5.57 -9.71
N LEU A 88 10.43 6.35 -9.84
CA LEU A 88 10.37 7.53 -10.72
C LEU A 88 11.41 8.61 -10.37
N THR A 89 11.69 8.81 -9.09
CA THR A 89 12.71 9.78 -8.63
C THR A 89 14.14 9.22 -8.66
N GLY A 90 14.31 7.95 -9.04
CA GLY A 90 15.61 7.26 -9.05
C GLY A 90 16.23 7.07 -7.65
N LYS A 91 15.42 7.11 -6.59
CA LYS A 91 15.88 6.95 -5.21
C LYS A 91 15.28 5.68 -4.62
N PRO A 92 16.02 4.87 -3.84
CA PRO A 92 15.42 3.75 -3.13
C PRO A 92 14.46 4.25 -2.04
N MET A 93 13.45 3.44 -1.72
CA MET A 93 12.60 3.68 -0.57
C MET A 93 13.44 3.57 0.72
N SER A 94 13.34 4.57 1.57
CA SER A 94 14.11 4.59 2.82
C SER A 94 13.38 3.88 3.96
N LEU A 95 14.13 3.33 4.91
CA LEU A 95 13.55 2.74 6.13
C LEU A 95 12.69 3.74 6.91
N LYS A 96 13.00 5.04 6.84
CA LYS A 96 12.22 6.11 7.50
C LYS A 96 10.82 6.22 6.92
N GLU A 97 10.67 6.09 5.61
CA GLU A 97 9.37 6.15 4.93
C GLU A 97 8.54 4.91 5.22
N LEU A 98 9.19 3.73 5.25
CA LEU A 98 8.53 2.50 5.64
C LEU A 98 8.07 2.55 7.11
N LEU A 99 8.92 3.05 8.00
CA LEU A 99 8.58 3.25 9.41
C LEU A 99 7.39 4.21 9.57
N LEU A 100 7.35 5.29 8.79
CA LEU A 100 6.24 6.24 8.81
C LEU A 100 4.92 5.58 8.40
N LEU A 101 4.94 4.75 7.35
CA LEU A 101 3.76 3.96 6.96
C LEU A 101 3.30 3.02 8.09
N ILE A 102 4.24 2.31 8.72
CA ILE A 102 3.93 1.39 9.82
C ILE A 102 3.30 2.15 11.00
N ILE A 103 3.88 3.28 11.39
CA ILE A 103 3.33 4.13 12.47
C ILE A 103 1.92 4.59 12.12
N PHE A 104 1.70 5.01 10.88
CA PHE A 104 0.38 5.47 10.42
C PHE A 104 -0.66 4.34 10.40
N THR A 105 -0.24 3.11 10.10
CA THR A 105 -1.08 1.92 10.22
C THR A 105 -1.41 1.58 11.68
N PHE A 106 -0.47 1.76 12.61
CA PHE A 106 -0.73 1.56 14.03
C PHE A 106 -1.69 2.61 14.60
N LEU A 107 -1.62 3.86 14.14
CA LEU A 107 -2.60 4.88 14.53
C LEU A 107 -4.04 4.49 14.15
N GLN A 108 -4.23 3.78 13.03
CA GLN A 108 -5.54 3.30 12.62
C GLN A 108 -6.11 2.22 13.55
N THR A 109 -5.27 1.54 14.33
CA THR A 109 -5.66 0.37 15.15
C THR A 109 -5.68 0.64 16.66
N ILE A 110 -5.26 1.83 17.09
CA ILE A 110 -5.07 2.17 18.51
C ILE A 110 -6.32 1.99 19.38
N LEU A 111 -7.52 2.13 18.79
CA LEU A 111 -8.79 2.03 19.50
C LEU A 111 -9.25 0.59 19.74
N ASN A 112 -8.68 -0.41 19.05
CA ASN A 112 -9.10 -1.80 19.16
C ASN A 112 -7.89 -2.74 19.25
N LEU A 113 -7.63 -3.25 20.46
CA LEU A 113 -6.46 -4.09 20.76
C LEU A 113 -6.45 -5.40 19.95
N VAL A 114 -7.63 -5.98 19.70
CA VAL A 114 -7.75 -7.24 18.95
C VAL A 114 -7.40 -7.00 17.48
N VAL A 115 -7.97 -5.95 16.87
CA VAL A 115 -7.62 -5.52 15.50
C VAL A 115 -6.13 -5.18 15.42
N PHE A 116 -5.58 -4.45 16.39
CA PHE A 116 -4.15 -4.14 16.47
C PHE A 116 -3.29 -5.41 16.43
N GLY A 117 -3.59 -6.41 17.25
CA GLY A 117 -2.84 -7.67 17.30
C GLY A 117 -2.80 -8.38 15.94
N TYR A 118 -3.96 -8.51 15.29
CA TYR A 118 -4.03 -9.12 13.96
C TYR A 118 -3.35 -8.29 12.88
N THR A 119 -3.45 -6.97 12.93
CA THR A 119 -2.74 -6.08 12.01
C THR A 119 -1.22 -6.20 12.15
N VAL A 120 -0.68 -6.31 13.37
CA VAL A 120 0.75 -6.54 13.60
C VAL A 120 1.21 -7.84 12.92
N ILE A 121 0.46 -8.93 13.10
CA ILE A 121 0.77 -10.21 12.44
C ILE A 121 0.75 -10.05 10.91
N GLY A 122 -0.28 -9.40 10.36
CA GLY A 122 -0.38 -9.15 8.93
C GLY A 122 0.76 -8.30 8.38
N LEU A 123 1.16 -7.23 9.08
CA LEU A 123 2.29 -6.39 8.70
C LEU A 123 3.61 -7.17 8.74
N LEU A 124 3.83 -8.00 9.76
CA LEU A 124 5.02 -8.87 9.84
C LEU A 124 5.10 -9.80 8.63
N LEU A 125 3.99 -10.43 8.25
CA LEU A 125 3.93 -11.29 7.06
C LEU A 125 4.27 -10.53 5.78
N ILE A 126 3.74 -9.31 5.62
CA ILE A 126 4.05 -8.45 4.47
C ILE A 126 5.55 -8.10 4.45
N VAL A 127 6.12 -7.68 5.58
CA VAL A 127 7.55 -7.32 5.66
C VAL A 127 8.45 -8.53 5.39
N ILE A 128 8.13 -9.70 5.94
CA ILE A 128 8.86 -10.95 5.68
C ILE A 128 8.77 -11.31 4.19
N TYR A 129 7.58 -11.22 3.59
CA TYR A 129 7.38 -11.49 2.17
C TYR A 129 8.26 -10.59 1.29
N LEU A 130 8.29 -9.28 1.57
CA LEU A 130 9.12 -8.31 0.85
C LEU A 130 10.61 -8.60 1.03
N PHE A 131 11.03 -8.97 2.25
CA PHE A 131 12.42 -9.33 2.52
C PHE A 131 12.87 -10.58 1.76
N LEU A 132 12.00 -11.60 1.68
CA LEU A 132 12.29 -12.83 0.93
C LEU A 132 12.36 -12.59 -0.58
N THR A 133 11.44 -11.78 -1.12
CA THR A 133 11.43 -11.45 -2.55
C THR A 133 12.59 -10.54 -2.98
N GLN A 134 13.12 -9.71 -2.09
CA GLN A 134 14.28 -8.87 -2.39
C GLN A 134 15.59 -9.67 -2.50
N ASN A 135 15.71 -10.80 -1.78
CA ASN A 135 16.93 -11.61 -1.71
C ASN A 135 16.88 -12.87 -2.60
N SER A 136 15.83 -13.03 -3.42
CA SER A 136 15.68 -14.11 -4.40
C SER A 136 16.00 -13.65 -5.81
#